data_AF-A0AA43RXU1-F1
#
_entry.id   AF-A0AA43RXU1-F1
#
_cell.length_a   1.000
_cell.length_b   1.000
_cell.length_c   1.000
_cell.angle_alpha   90.00
_cell.angle_beta   90.00
_cell.angle_gamma   90.00
#
_symmetry.space_group_name_H-M   'P 1'
#
loop_
_entity.id
_entity.type
_entity.pdbx_description
1 polymer ?
#
loop_
_entity_poly.entity_id
_entity_poly.type
_entity_poly.pdbx_seq_one_letter_code
_entity_poly.pdbx_strand_id
1 'polypeptide(L)'
;MTLIKKLGYTEINNVLLTGGDSLILSTTKLTAIIERLRSIEHVKVIGLGSKMPVFNPMRIYEDEELLKLIRLYSTEEKRIYIMAHINHPKENCRSSKRV
;
A
#
# COMPACT_ATOMS: atom_id res chain seq x y z
N MET A 1 3.67 15.20 10.15
CA MET A 1 3.92 16.47 9.40
C MET A 1 5.30 16.51 8.72
N THR A 2 6.31 15.77 9.19
CA THR A 2 7.69 15.80 8.66
C THR A 2 7.88 15.06 7.33
N LEU A 3 7.17 13.95 7.09
CA LEU A 3 7.35 13.16 5.84
C LEU A 3 6.86 13.93 4.60
N ILE A 4 5.70 14.59 4.68
CA ILE A 4 5.12 15.35 3.56
C ILE A 4 6.02 16.52 3.15
N LYS A 5 6.72 17.16 4.10
CA LYS A 5 7.72 18.21 3.79
C LYS A 5 8.86 17.71 2.90
N LYS A 6 9.27 16.44 3.05
CA LYS A 6 10.32 15.85 2.21
C LYS A 6 9.81 15.54 0.80
N LEU A 7 8.51 15.31 0.60
CA LEU A 7 7.94 15.09 -0.74
C LEU A 7 7.89 16.35 -1.63
N GLY A 8 8.43 17.48 -1.16
CA GLY A 8 8.68 18.65 -2.00
C GLY A 8 9.95 18.54 -2.85
N TYR A 9 10.79 17.54 -2.58
CA TYR A 9 12.01 17.25 -3.34
C TYR A 9 11.71 16.39 -4.56
N THR A 10 11.97 16.91 -5.77
CA THR A 10 11.59 16.26 -7.03
C THR A 10 12.37 14.98 -7.33
N GLU A 11 13.49 14.72 -6.64
CA GLU A 11 14.21 13.44 -6.74
C GLU A 11 13.44 12.26 -6.10
N ILE A 12 12.46 12.52 -5.23
CA ILE A 12 11.73 11.47 -4.50
C ILE A 12 10.59 10.91 -5.36
N ASN A 13 10.91 9.87 -6.13
CA ASN A 13 9.92 9.24 -7.00
C ASN A 13 9.16 8.07 -6.34
N ASN A 14 9.64 7.59 -5.18
CA ASN A 14 9.14 6.42 -4.50
C ASN A 14 8.79 6.76 -3.05
N VAL A 15 7.56 6.45 -2.64
CA VAL A 15 7.08 6.66 -1.28
C VAL A 15 6.71 5.34 -0.66
N LEU A 16 7.27 5.06 0.52
CA LEU A 16 6.95 3.87 1.30
C LEU A 16 6.12 4.27 2.52
N LEU A 17 4.90 3.74 2.60
CA LEU A 17 4.03 3.90 3.76
C LEU A 17 4.44 2.89 4.83
N THR A 18 5.15 3.38 5.85
CA THR A 18 5.64 2.61 7.02
C THR A 18 5.38 3.36 8.33
N GLY A 19 5.46 2.63 9.45
CA GLY A 19 5.18 3.11 10.81
C GLY A 19 4.27 2.16 11.60
N GLY A 20 3.50 1.33 10.88
CA GLY A 20 2.69 0.23 11.37
C GLY A 20 2.42 -0.73 10.20
N ASP A 21 1.20 -1.28 10.10
CA ASP A 21 0.75 -2.05 8.94
C ASP A 21 -0.19 -1.19 8.08
N SER A 22 0.15 -1.01 6.81
CA SER A 22 -0.61 -0.12 5.91
C SER A 22 -2.06 -0.59 5.68
N LEU A 23 -2.30 -1.90 5.71
CA LEU A 23 -3.61 -2.50 5.42
C LEU A 23 -4.49 -2.68 6.67
N ILE A 24 -3.96 -2.37 7.87
CA ILE A 24 -4.78 -2.21 9.08
C ILE A 24 -5.65 -0.94 8.99
N LEU A 25 -5.23 0.06 8.22
CA LEU A 25 -6.05 1.25 7.99
C LEU A 25 -7.34 0.88 7.24
N SER A 26 -8.43 1.57 7.60
CA SER A 26 -9.66 1.47 6.82
C SER A 26 -9.43 1.97 5.40
N THR A 27 -10.15 1.38 4.45
CA THR A 27 -10.02 1.72 3.03
C THR A 27 -10.22 3.22 2.78
N THR A 28 -11.16 3.87 3.47
CA THR A 28 -11.36 5.33 3.40
C THR A 28 -10.12 6.14 3.80
N LYS A 29 -9.44 5.76 4.89
CA LYS A 29 -8.21 6.44 5.31
C LYS A 29 -7.08 6.22 4.31
N LEU A 30 -6.96 5.00 3.80
CA LEU A 30 -5.97 4.67 2.79
C LEU A 30 -6.21 5.45 1.49
N THR A 31 -7.49 5.63 1.11
CA THR A 31 -7.92 6.44 -0.04
C THR A 31 -7.42 7.87 0.07
N ALA A 32 -7.74 8.55 1.17
CA ALA A 32 -7.32 9.94 1.38
C ALA A 32 -5.79 10.10 1.36
N ILE A 33 -5.04 9.11 1.86
CA ILE A 33 -3.57 9.12 1.82
C ILE A 33 -3.07 8.95 0.39
N ILE A 34 -3.56 7.94 -0.34
CA ILE A 34 -3.11 7.64 -1.70
C ILE A 34 -3.47 8.79 -2.65
N GLU A 35 -4.67 9.36 -2.56
CA GLU A 35 -5.07 10.53 -3.34
C GLU A 35 -4.10 11.69 -3.17
N ARG A 36 -3.74 11.99 -1.91
CA ARG A 36 -2.80 13.06 -1.59
C ARG A 36 -1.38 12.77 -2.05
N LEU A 37 -0.97 11.50 -2.10
CA LEU A 37 0.32 11.11 -2.69
C LEU A 37 0.29 11.17 -4.21
N ARG A 38 -0.85 10.85 -4.83
CA ARG A 38 -1.03 10.86 -6.28
C ARG A 38 -1.16 12.26 -6.88
N SER A 39 -1.61 13.24 -6.09
CA SER A 39 -1.56 14.66 -6.47
C SER A 39 -0.13 15.21 -6.59
N ILE A 40 0.88 14.47 -6.12
CA ILE A 40 2.29 14.82 -6.29
C ILE A 40 2.79 14.20 -7.59
N GLU A 41 3.10 15.05 -8.57
CA GLU A 41 3.36 14.61 -9.96
C GLU A 41 4.53 13.63 -10.07
N HIS A 42 5.65 13.96 -9.41
CA HIS A 42 6.89 13.19 -9.47
C HIS A 42 6.85 11.88 -8.65
N VAL A 43 5.82 11.65 -7.83
CA VAL A 43 5.68 10.38 -7.10
C VAL A 43 5.09 9.30 -8.01
N LYS A 44 5.96 8.39 -8.43
CA LYS A 44 5.61 7.28 -9.33
C LYS A 44 5.17 6.05 -8.56
N VAL A 45 5.93 5.66 -7.54
CA VAL A 45 5.69 4.40 -6.82
C VAL A 45 5.21 4.67 -5.40
N ILE A 46 4.12 4.00 -5.01
CA ILE A 46 3.66 3.93 -3.62
C ILE A 46 3.82 2.49 -3.13
N GLY A 47 4.62 2.31 -2.10
CA GLY A 47 4.83 1.05 -1.42
C GLY A 47 3.97 0.95 -0.16
N LEU A 48 3.22 -0.14 -0.01
CA LEU A 48 2.42 -0.46 1.17
C LEU A 48 3.08 -1.64 1.91
N GLY A 49 3.73 -1.39 3.05
CA GLY A 49 4.25 -2.46 3.90
C GLY A 49 3.13 -3.06 4.75
N SER A 50 2.96 -4.39 4.71
CA SER A 50 1.89 -5.08 5.46
C SER A 50 2.21 -6.54 5.79
N LYS A 51 1.77 -6.99 6.97
CA LYS A 51 1.66 -8.39 7.40
C LYS A 51 0.26 -8.97 7.17
N MET A 52 -0.72 -8.15 6.75
CA MET A 52 -2.10 -8.60 6.47
C MET A 52 -2.20 -9.76 5.46
N PRO A 53 -1.38 -9.88 4.41
CA PRO A 53 -1.43 -11.04 3.52
C PRO A 53 -1.27 -12.39 4.25
N VAL A 54 -0.56 -12.39 5.39
CA VAL A 54 -0.38 -13.57 6.23
C VAL A 54 -1.45 -13.64 7.32
N PHE A 55 -1.65 -12.53 8.03
CA PHE A 55 -2.46 -12.51 9.25
C PHE A 55 -3.97 -12.50 8.96
N ASN A 56 -4.39 -11.77 7.94
CA ASN A 56 -5.79 -11.67 7.52
C ASN A 56 -5.89 -11.48 5.99
N PRO A 57 -5.68 -12.52 5.18
CA PRO A 57 -5.66 -12.41 3.72
C PRO A 57 -7.01 -11.98 3.13
N MET A 58 -8.12 -12.23 3.84
CA MET A 58 -9.48 -11.76 3.47
C MET A 58 -9.51 -10.25 3.25
N ARG A 59 -8.69 -9.49 4.00
CA ARG A 59 -8.58 -8.03 3.88
C ARG A 59 -8.30 -7.57 2.45
N ILE A 60 -7.64 -8.41 1.64
CA ILE A 60 -7.21 -8.06 0.28
C ILE A 60 -8.20 -8.52 -0.77
N TYR A 61 -8.65 -9.78 -0.72
CA TYR A 61 -9.54 -10.31 -1.76
C TYR A 61 -11.03 -10.15 -1.47
N GLU A 62 -11.46 -9.88 -0.22
CA GLU A 62 -12.88 -9.66 0.12
C GLU A 62 -13.23 -8.18 0.30
N ASP A 63 -12.25 -7.30 0.47
CA ASP A 63 -12.51 -5.85 0.48
C ASP A 63 -12.50 -5.30 -0.94
N GLU A 64 -13.69 -5.29 -1.55
CA GLU A 64 -13.93 -4.72 -2.88
C GLU A 64 -13.52 -3.25 -2.99
N GLU A 65 -13.66 -2.46 -1.93
CA GLU A 65 -13.27 -1.05 -1.95
C GLU A 65 -11.75 -0.90 -2.02
N LEU A 66 -11.00 -1.76 -1.33
CA LEU A 66 -9.54 -1.80 -1.40
C LEU A 66 -9.08 -2.20 -2.81
N LEU A 67 -9.73 -3.20 -3.41
CA LEU A 67 -9.42 -3.63 -4.77
C LEU A 67 -9.72 -2.52 -5.79
N LYS A 68 -10.86 -1.82 -5.66
CA LYS A 68 -11.21 -0.66 -6.49
C LYS A 68 -10.18 0.46 -6.36
N LEU A 69 -9.79 0.80 -5.13
CA LEU A 69 -8.75 1.78 -4.86
C LEU A 69 -7.44 1.43 -5.58
N ILE A 70 -6.95 0.19 -5.42
CA ILE A 70 -5.70 -0.24 -6.04
C ILE A 70 -5.81 -0.16 -7.57
N ARG A 71 -6.92 -0.60 -8.15
CA ARG A 71 -7.17 -0.52 -9.60
C ARG A 71 -7.20 0.92 -10.11
N LEU A 72 -7.81 1.83 -9.36
CA LEU A 72 -7.94 3.23 -9.75
C LEU A 72 -6.60 3.98 -9.71
N TYR A 73 -5.77 3.72 -8.70
CA TYR A 73 -4.54 4.47 -8.46
C TYR A 73 -3.25 3.76 -8.84
N SER A 74 -3.30 2.50 -9.29
CA SER A 74 -2.14 1.76 -9.80
C SER A 74 -2.20 1.65 -11.32
N THR A 75 -1.64 2.65 -12.00
CA THR A 75 -1.53 2.71 -13.47
C THR A 75 -0.14 2.26 -13.93
N GLU A 76 0.07 2.16 -15.25
CA GLU A 76 1.36 1.75 -15.82
C GLU A 76 2.50 2.70 -15.44
N GLU A 77 2.23 4.00 -15.45
CA GLU A 77 3.19 5.07 -15.10
C GLU A 77 3.35 5.24 -13.59
N LYS A 78 2.29 4.94 -12.83
CA LYS A 78 2.17 5.21 -11.40
C LYS A 78 1.70 3.96 -10.66
N ARG A 79 2.64 3.17 -10.13
CA ARG A 79 2.35 1.86 -9.53
C ARG A 79 2.15 1.89 -8.02
N ILE A 80 1.35 0.95 -7.53
CA ILE A 80 1.25 0.61 -6.11
C ILE A 80 1.83 -0.80 -5.91
N TYR A 81 2.76 -0.94 -4.97
CA TYR A 81 3.30 -2.24 -4.58
C TYR A 81 2.91 -2.56 -3.15
N ILE A 82 2.46 -3.80 -2.91
CA ILE A 82 2.22 -4.32 -1.56
C ILE A 82 3.41 -5.20 -1.20
N MET A 83 4.15 -4.83 -0.16
CA MET A 83 5.24 -5.64 0.39
C MET A 83 4.68 -6.46 1.54
N ALA A 84 4.59 -7.78 1.32
CA ALA A 84 4.19 -8.74 2.34
C ALA A 84 5.38 -9.03 3.27
N HIS A 85 5.22 -8.72 4.55
CA HIS A 85 6.25 -8.98 5.57
C HIS A 85 6.06 -10.38 6.16
N ILE A 86 6.76 -11.37 5.59
CA ILE A 86 6.76 -12.75 6.05
C ILE A 86 8.02 -12.98 6.89
N ASN A 87 7.87 -13.24 8.18
CA ASN A 87 8.98 -13.35 9.14
C ASN A 87 9.39 -14.80 9.41
N HIS A 88 8.51 -15.76 9.12
CA HIS A 88 8.78 -17.18 9.35
C HIS A 88 8.17 -18.05 8.23
N PRO A 89 8.82 -19.14 7.78
CA PRO A 89 8.27 -20.00 6.71
C PRO A 89 6.86 -20.56 6.99
N LYS A 90 6.56 -20.82 8.27
CA LYS A 90 5.23 -21.27 8.72
C LYS A 90 4.12 -20.23 8.54
N GLU A 91 4.47 -18.96 8.38
CA GLU A 91 3.51 -17.89 8.09
C GLU A 91 2.95 -18.00 6.66
N ASN A 92 3.65 -18.69 5.76
CA ASN A 92 3.19 -18.93 4.38
C ASN A 92 2.15 -20.06 4.30
N CYS A 93 0.95 -19.80 4.81
CA CYS A 93 -0.18 -20.73 4.79
C CYS A 93 -0.99 -20.65 3.47
N ARG A 94 -1.78 -21.68 3.16
CA ARG A 94 -2.58 -21.79 1.91
C ARG A 94 -3.53 -20.61 1.68
N SER A 95 -4.04 -19.99 2.75
CA SER A 95 -4.89 -18.80 2.67
C SER A 95 -4.13 -17.56 2.20
N SER A 96 -2.87 -17.41 2.62
CA SER A 96 -1.99 -16.30 2.21
C SER A 96 -1.61 -16.39 0.72
N LYS A 97 -1.50 -17.60 0.16
CA LYS A 97 -1.20 -17.84 -1.27
C LYS A 97 -2.30 -17.40 -2.25
N ARG A 98 -3.47 -16.96 -1.77
CA ARG A 98 -4.56 -16.46 -2.62
C ARG A 98 -4.49 -14.95 -2.88
N VAL A 99 -3.59 -14.26 -2.18
CA VAL A 99 -3.28 -12.84 -2.34
C VAL A 99 -2.27 -12.67 -3.46
#